data_AF-A0A7Y2B3G3-F1
#
_entry.id   AF-A0A7Y2B3G3-F1
#
_cell.length_a   1.000
_cell.length_b   1.000
_cell.length_c   1.000
_cell.angle_alpha   90.00
_cell.angle_beta   90.00
_cell.angle_gamma   90.00
#
_symmetry.space_group_name_H-M   'P 1'
#
loop_
_entity.id
_entity.type
_entity.pdbx_description
1 polymer ?
#
loop_
_entity_poly.entity_id
_entity_poly.type
_entity_poly.pdbx_seq_one_letter_code
_entity_poly.pdbx_strand_id
1 'polypeptide(L)'
;MMKRLLPWLPVLLIFFAAEVRAEVRAEEARREVRLVLFDSDEDWSTRARAIESAGGTIRAGFPGGGAIVDAPAGYWLASSKRDDGTRSHSGAVALSETNTHDARRHAIQSWNRYLAEGAGRVDREIVLDGEHAGPVPDAARSRSKTPTGSNADDTSEFMIGSVTIALLLPESDGGIDASSEDWAPWMVDSVVARVQQGASWWQNQPLGGDLSFVFHTEPLIPTPYEPITRNAFTSASLETLWTAGLFDTLGYDTGNTFQSGRDYLNDLRTTYDTDWAVAVIVANSKNDADGRFATFNYGFSYFGGPYLVMTWDNGPVGPTGMKAVMAHELAHSFYALDEYNGGGASCSELA
;
A
#
# COMPACT_ATOMS: atom_id res chain seq x y z
N MET A 1 32.35 37.76 53.50
CA MET A 1 31.07 37.75 52.76
C MET A 1 30.91 36.45 51.92
N MET A 2 31.16 35.28 52.51
CA MET A 2 31.21 33.97 51.80
C MET A 2 30.56 32.85 52.62
N LYS A 3 29.30 33.03 53.07
CA LYS A 3 28.56 32.00 53.84
C LYS A 3 27.09 31.84 53.41
N ARG A 4 26.73 32.12 52.15
CA ARG A 4 25.30 32.09 51.72
C ARG A 4 24.95 31.26 50.48
N LEU A 5 25.89 30.53 49.87
CA LEU A 5 25.60 29.72 48.68
C LEU A 5 25.37 28.22 48.96
N LEU A 6 25.59 27.75 50.20
CA LEU A 6 25.55 26.32 50.53
C LEU A 6 24.15 25.64 50.56
N PRO A 7 23.01 26.30 50.85
CA PRO A 7 21.74 25.58 50.96
C PRO A 7 21.09 25.24 49.61
N TRP A 8 21.63 25.74 48.49
CA TRP A 8 21.04 25.57 47.15
C TRP A 8 21.71 24.48 46.31
N LEU A 9 22.89 23.97 46.72
CA LEU A 9 23.62 22.92 45.99
C LEU A 9 22.83 21.61 45.81
N PRO A 10 22.11 21.09 46.83
CA PRO A 10 21.33 19.86 46.68
C PRO A 10 20.17 20.03 45.70
N VAL A 11 19.55 21.20 45.68
CA VAL A 11 18.43 21.54 44.80
C VAL A 11 18.93 21.63 43.35
N LEU A 12 20.05 22.31 43.10
CA LEU A 12 20.68 22.39 41.77
C LEU A 12 21.09 21.02 41.21
N LEU A 13 21.61 20.11 42.06
CA LEU A 13 21.95 18.74 41.66
C LEU A 13 20.72 17.89 41.31
N ILE A 14 19.61 18.07 42.02
CA ILE A 14 18.34 17.37 41.74
C ILE A 14 17.73 17.88 40.42
N PHE A 15 17.71 19.19 40.19
CA PHE A 15 17.24 19.76 38.93
C PHE A 15 18.12 19.32 37.76
N PHE A 16 19.44 19.37 37.89
CA PHE A 16 20.35 18.90 36.84
C PHE A 16 20.19 17.39 36.55
N ALA A 17 20.03 16.55 37.59
CA ALA A 17 19.77 15.13 37.41
C ALA A 17 18.38 14.84 36.80
N ALA A 18 17.38 15.68 37.05
CA ALA A 18 16.05 15.59 36.45
C ALA A 18 16.09 16.04 34.98
N GLU A 19 16.80 17.12 34.65
CA GLU A 19 17.00 17.64 33.30
C GLU A 19 17.74 16.60 32.44
N VAL A 20 18.86 16.06 32.94
CA VAL A 20 19.62 15.01 32.26
C VAL A 20 18.79 13.74 32.09
N ARG A 21 17.95 13.36 33.07
CA ARG A 21 17.01 12.24 32.89
C ARG A 21 15.92 12.54 31.87
N ALA A 22 15.46 13.79 31.77
CA ALA A 22 14.47 14.20 30.79
C ALA A 22 15.07 14.23 29.38
N GLU A 23 16.30 14.71 29.22
CA GLU A 23 17.04 14.67 27.95
C GLU A 23 17.37 13.24 27.54
N VAL A 24 17.86 12.39 28.45
CA VAL A 24 18.09 10.96 28.18
C VAL A 24 16.78 10.26 27.82
N ARG A 25 15.66 10.54 28.50
CA ARG A 25 14.34 10.01 28.11
C ARG A 25 13.85 10.55 26.78
N ALA A 26 14.10 11.83 26.49
CA ALA A 26 13.72 12.44 25.22
C ALA A 26 14.54 11.87 24.06
N GLU A 27 15.82 11.55 24.29
CA GLU A 27 16.71 10.91 23.33
C GLU A 27 16.43 9.41 23.18
N GLU A 28 16.05 8.71 24.25
CA GLU A 28 15.49 7.35 24.21
C GLU A 28 14.11 7.30 23.50
N ALA A 29 13.34 8.38 23.58
CA ALA A 29 12.06 8.54 22.88
C ALA A 29 12.21 9.03 21.43
N ARG A 30 13.42 9.44 20.99
CA ARG A 30 13.65 9.75 19.58
C ARG A 30 13.51 8.47 18.77
N ARG A 31 12.50 8.46 17.92
CA ARG A 31 12.32 7.40 16.94
C ARG A 31 12.95 7.81 15.62
N GLU A 32 13.50 6.82 14.94
CA GLU A 32 14.13 6.98 13.64
C GLU A 32 13.50 5.99 12.67
N VAL A 33 13.22 6.47 11.46
CA VAL A 33 12.74 5.63 10.35
C VAL A 33 13.94 5.18 9.54
N ARG A 34 14.06 3.88 9.29
CA ARG A 34 15.11 3.30 8.44
C ARG A 34 14.53 2.24 7.51
N LEU A 35 15.19 2.06 6.37
CA LEU A 35 15.00 0.88 5.54
C LEU A 35 15.73 -0.30 6.19
N VAL A 36 15.06 -1.45 6.21
CA VAL A 36 15.58 -2.73 6.70
C VAL A 36 15.48 -3.73 5.54
N LEU A 37 16.63 -4.19 5.05
CA LEU A 37 16.71 -5.19 3.98
C LEU A 37 17.01 -6.57 4.56
N PHE A 38 16.35 -7.58 4.02
CA PHE A 38 16.45 -8.97 4.48
C PHE A 38 17.32 -9.78 3.52
N ASP A 39 18.33 -10.51 4.02
CA ASP A 39 19.18 -11.39 3.20
C ASP A 39 18.64 -12.80 3.02
N SER A 40 17.65 -13.23 3.81
CA SER A 40 17.08 -14.57 3.73
C SER A 40 15.59 -14.55 3.36
N ASP A 41 15.15 -15.63 2.72
CA ASP A 41 13.77 -15.88 2.30
C ASP A 41 12.86 -16.29 3.47
N GLU A 42 13.17 -15.84 4.68
CA GLU A 42 12.30 -16.06 5.84
C GLU A 42 10.94 -15.40 5.60
N ASP A 43 9.90 -16.13 5.98
CA ASP A 43 8.51 -15.73 5.85
C ASP A 43 8.23 -14.34 6.45
N TRP A 44 7.46 -13.53 5.71
CA TRP A 44 7.16 -12.14 6.09
C TRP A 44 6.48 -12.05 7.45
N SER A 45 5.50 -12.90 7.75
CA SER A 45 4.74 -12.83 9.00
C SER A 45 5.63 -13.08 10.23
N THR A 46 6.69 -13.88 10.06
CA THR A 46 7.68 -14.15 11.11
C THR A 46 8.57 -12.92 11.32
N ARG A 47 9.04 -12.29 10.24
CA ARG A 47 9.83 -11.06 10.32
C ARG A 47 9.04 -9.89 10.89
N ALA A 48 7.81 -9.71 10.45
CA ALA A 48 6.95 -8.62 10.90
C ALA A 48 6.75 -8.70 12.43
N ARG A 49 6.37 -9.88 12.94
CA ARG A 49 6.23 -10.14 14.38
C ARG A 49 7.54 -9.94 15.14
N ALA A 50 8.69 -10.29 14.57
CA ALA A 50 9.99 -10.07 15.19
C ALA A 50 10.38 -8.58 15.28
N ILE A 51 9.99 -7.78 14.28
CA ILE A 51 10.17 -6.32 14.30
C ILE A 51 9.29 -5.68 15.37
N GLU A 52 8.00 -6.02 15.37
CA GLU A 52 7.00 -5.43 16.26
C GLU A 52 7.22 -5.82 17.72
N SER A 53 7.52 -7.10 18.00
CA SER A 53 7.83 -7.57 19.37
C SER A 53 9.10 -6.94 19.95
N ALA A 54 10.01 -6.46 19.09
CA ALA A 54 11.20 -5.71 19.51
C ALA A 54 10.94 -4.20 19.69
N GLY A 55 9.72 -3.73 19.47
CA GLY A 55 9.31 -2.32 19.62
C GLY A 55 9.48 -1.47 18.36
N GLY A 56 9.75 -2.09 17.21
CA GLY A 56 9.67 -1.42 15.91
C GLY A 56 8.22 -1.32 15.42
N THR A 57 7.95 -0.33 14.58
CA THR A 57 6.66 -0.14 13.92
C THR A 57 6.89 -0.18 12.42
N ILE A 58 6.24 -1.10 11.73
CA ILE A 58 6.35 -1.23 10.28
C ILE A 58 5.49 -0.14 9.66
N ARG A 59 6.09 0.69 8.79
CA ARG A 59 5.35 1.64 7.96
C ARG A 59 5.02 1.04 6.60
N ALA A 60 5.99 0.36 5.99
CA ALA A 60 5.78 -0.33 4.72
C ALA A 60 6.50 -1.68 4.73
N GLY A 61 5.80 -2.73 4.31
CA GLY A 61 6.33 -4.08 4.14
C GLY A 61 6.49 -4.47 2.68
N PHE A 62 7.58 -5.17 2.38
CA PHE A 62 7.89 -5.71 1.06
C PHE A 62 8.30 -7.18 1.25
N PRO A 63 7.34 -8.13 1.25
CA PRO A 63 7.61 -9.54 1.45
C PRO A 63 8.74 -10.04 0.55
N GLY A 64 9.72 -10.74 1.12
CA GLY A 64 10.95 -11.19 0.43
C GLY A 64 12.02 -10.12 0.20
N GLY A 65 11.72 -8.83 0.41
CA GLY A 65 12.64 -7.72 0.11
C GLY A 65 13.15 -6.95 1.32
N GLY A 66 12.23 -6.50 2.19
CA GLY A 66 12.55 -5.61 3.28
C GLY A 66 11.34 -4.94 3.93
N ALA A 67 11.59 -3.97 4.81
CA ALA A 67 10.59 -3.13 5.44
C ALA A 67 11.12 -1.72 5.69
N ILE A 68 10.23 -0.72 5.67
CA ILE A 68 10.50 0.60 6.24
C ILE A 68 9.97 0.58 7.67
N VAL A 69 10.88 0.74 8.63
CA VAL A 69 10.60 0.57 10.05
C VAL A 69 10.89 1.86 10.78
N ASP A 70 9.94 2.29 11.62
CA ASP A 70 10.09 3.35 12.60
C ASP A 70 10.35 2.70 13.96
N ALA A 71 11.48 3.01 14.60
CA ALA A 71 11.79 2.42 15.90
C ALA A 71 12.61 3.37 16.80
N PRO A 72 12.56 3.20 18.14
CA PRO A 72 13.39 3.97 19.07
C PRO A 72 14.88 3.63 18.93
N ALA A 73 15.77 4.51 19.39
CA ALA A 73 17.22 4.31 19.33
C ALA A 73 17.70 2.96 19.92
N GLY A 74 17.05 2.49 20.99
CA GLY A 74 17.35 1.20 21.61
C GLY A 74 17.12 0.00 20.69
N TYR A 75 16.08 0.05 19.83
CA TYR A 75 15.83 -0.97 18.82
C TYR A 75 16.99 -1.02 17.82
N TRP A 76 17.42 0.12 17.30
CA TRP A 76 18.50 0.19 16.30
C TRP A 76 19.84 -0.26 16.86
N LEU A 77 20.13 0.08 18.12
CA LEU A 77 21.32 -0.41 18.81
C LEU A 77 21.30 -1.94 18.96
N ALA A 78 20.14 -2.52 19.30
CA ALA A 78 19.99 -3.97 19.39
C ALA A 78 20.09 -4.64 18.01
N SER A 79 19.42 -4.08 16.99
CA SER A 79 19.43 -4.57 15.62
C SER A 79 20.84 -4.58 15.02
N SER A 80 21.65 -3.53 15.25
CA SER A 80 23.04 -3.44 14.77
C SER A 80 23.98 -4.53 15.29
N LYS A 81 23.56 -5.25 16.35
CA LYS A 81 24.32 -6.35 16.95
C LYS A 81 23.82 -7.73 16.52
N ARG A 82 22.71 -7.80 15.77
CA ARG A 82 22.17 -9.07 15.26
C ARG A 82 23.02 -9.52 14.08
N ASP A 83 23.27 -10.83 14.02
CA ASP A 83 23.89 -11.51 12.89
C ASP A 83 22.84 -12.39 12.22
N ASP A 84 21.76 -11.76 11.74
CA ASP A 84 20.57 -12.41 11.16
C ASP A 84 20.42 -12.11 9.65
N GLY A 85 21.46 -11.56 9.02
CA GLY A 85 21.42 -11.17 7.61
C GLY A 85 20.55 -9.92 7.34
N THR A 86 20.23 -9.15 8.37
CA THR A 86 19.47 -7.90 8.20
C THR A 86 20.41 -6.70 8.06
N ARG A 87 20.18 -5.84 7.06
CA ARG A 87 20.89 -4.56 6.91
C ARG A 87 19.95 -3.38 7.08
N SER A 88 20.30 -2.44 7.97
CA SER A 88 19.52 -1.20 8.15
C SER A 88 20.22 0.01 7.52
N HIS A 89 19.43 0.89 6.91
CA HIS A 89 19.90 2.05 6.17
C HIS A 89 19.13 3.30 6.59
N SER A 90 19.85 4.34 7.03
CA SER A 90 19.29 5.67 7.36
C SER A 90 19.42 6.69 6.23
N GLY A 91 20.14 6.35 5.16
CA GLY A 91 20.32 7.18 3.96
C GLY A 91 19.93 6.44 2.68
N ALA A 92 20.01 7.13 1.55
CA ALA A 92 19.67 6.55 0.25
C ALA A 92 20.55 5.32 -0.08
N VAL A 93 19.94 4.33 -0.74
CA VAL A 93 20.59 3.06 -1.12
C VAL A 93 20.62 2.93 -2.64
N ALA A 94 21.74 2.46 -3.21
CA ALA A 94 21.88 2.31 -4.66
C ALA A 94 21.06 1.14 -5.20
N LEU A 95 20.40 1.32 -6.35
CA LEU A 95 19.63 0.27 -7.01
C LEU A 95 20.48 -0.78 -7.73
N SER A 96 21.79 -0.55 -7.87
CA SER A 96 22.72 -1.48 -8.53
C SER A 96 22.93 -2.79 -7.75
N GLU A 97 22.38 -2.89 -6.55
CA GLU A 97 22.47 -4.06 -5.68
C GLU A 97 21.36 -5.11 -5.93
N THR A 98 20.43 -4.86 -6.86
CA THR A 98 19.23 -5.70 -7.04
C THR A 98 18.86 -5.97 -8.49
N ASN A 99 18.19 -7.12 -8.73
CA ASN A 99 17.58 -7.44 -10.03
C ASN A 99 16.32 -6.57 -10.26
N THR A 100 15.93 -6.36 -11.51
CA THR A 100 14.65 -5.75 -11.89
C THR A 100 13.48 -6.62 -11.42
N HIS A 101 12.45 -6.04 -10.79
CA HIS A 101 11.26 -6.69 -10.20
C HIS A 101 11.45 -7.45 -8.88
N ASP A 102 12.58 -7.28 -8.19
CA ASP A 102 12.77 -7.84 -6.85
C ASP A 102 12.04 -6.97 -5.80
N ALA A 103 11.33 -7.60 -4.85
CA ALA A 103 10.75 -6.90 -3.69
C ALA A 103 11.79 -6.03 -2.96
N ARG A 104 13.06 -6.43 -2.95
CA ARG A 104 14.16 -5.63 -2.40
C ARG A 104 14.37 -4.33 -3.18
N ARG A 105 14.26 -4.38 -4.52
CA ARG A 105 14.33 -3.19 -5.39
C ARG A 105 13.18 -2.24 -5.06
N HIS A 106 11.97 -2.76 -4.95
CA HIS A 106 10.79 -1.96 -4.61
C HIS A 106 10.93 -1.31 -3.23
N ALA A 107 11.46 -2.03 -2.23
CA ALA A 107 11.75 -1.47 -0.91
C ALA A 107 12.76 -0.31 -0.97
N ILE A 108 13.86 -0.47 -1.71
CA ILE A 108 14.87 0.58 -1.91
C ILE A 108 14.28 1.79 -2.65
N GLN A 109 13.50 1.57 -3.70
CA GLN A 109 12.85 2.65 -4.46
C GLN A 109 11.88 3.45 -3.57
N SER A 110 11.04 2.75 -2.81
CA SER A 110 10.11 3.35 -1.85
C SER A 110 10.86 4.20 -0.81
N TRP A 111 11.92 3.63 -0.21
CA TRP A 111 12.76 4.32 0.77
C TRP A 111 13.45 5.57 0.22
N ASN A 112 14.12 5.46 -0.92
CA ASN A 112 14.82 6.59 -1.53
C ASN A 112 13.87 7.73 -1.87
N ARG A 113 12.62 7.41 -2.24
CA ARG A 113 11.60 8.42 -2.52
C ARG A 113 11.07 9.06 -1.25
N TYR A 114 10.80 8.26 -0.20
CA TYR A 114 10.47 8.78 1.13
C TYR A 114 11.49 9.81 1.61
N LEU A 115 12.79 9.55 1.40
CA LEU A 115 13.86 10.50 1.70
C LEU A 115 13.84 11.75 0.81
N ALA A 116 13.56 11.61 -0.49
CA ALA A 116 13.58 12.70 -1.46
C ALA A 116 12.41 13.67 -1.32
N GLU A 117 11.21 13.16 -1.02
CA GLU A 117 10.00 13.97 -0.83
C GLU A 117 10.02 14.69 0.53
N GLY A 118 10.86 14.21 1.46
CA GLY A 118 10.90 14.67 2.84
C GLY A 118 9.81 13.97 3.63
N ALA A 119 10.17 13.38 4.78
CA ALA A 119 9.26 12.71 5.69
C ALA A 119 8.05 13.61 6.04
N GLY A 120 6.94 13.46 5.32
CA GLY A 120 5.71 14.23 5.53
C GLY A 120 5.50 15.49 4.67
N ARG A 121 6.12 15.65 3.49
CA ARG A 121 5.75 16.74 2.57
C ARG A 121 4.46 16.37 1.81
N VAL A 122 3.36 16.99 2.23
CA VAL A 122 2.01 16.77 1.71
C VAL A 122 1.80 17.63 0.46
N ASP A 123 1.66 17.02 -0.72
CA ASP A 123 0.92 17.66 -1.82
C ASP A 123 -0.54 17.73 -1.33
N ARG A 124 -1.01 18.94 -1.00
CA ARG A 124 -2.27 19.16 -0.25
C ARG A 124 -3.54 19.12 -1.09
N GLU A 125 -3.46 18.76 -2.35
CA GLU A 125 -4.64 18.67 -3.20
C GLU A 125 -4.44 17.57 -4.24
N ILE A 126 -5.19 16.49 -4.08
CA ILE A 126 -5.47 15.55 -5.16
C ILE A 126 -6.74 16.09 -5.79
N VAL A 127 -6.61 16.85 -6.88
CA VAL A 127 -7.75 17.27 -7.70
C VAL A 127 -7.82 16.30 -8.86
N LEU A 128 -8.87 15.50 -8.92
CA LEU A 128 -9.16 14.62 -10.03
C LEU A 128 -10.38 15.16 -10.78
N ASP A 129 -10.46 14.90 -12.08
CA ASP A 129 -11.58 15.30 -12.94
C ASP A 129 -12.15 14.03 -13.61
N GLY A 130 -13.14 13.38 -12.99
CA GLY A 130 -14.00 12.39 -13.64
C GLY A 130 -13.71 10.90 -13.35
N GLU A 131 -13.82 10.49 -12.09
CA GLU A 131 -13.77 9.10 -11.63
C GLU A 131 -15.12 8.68 -11.01
N HIS A 132 -15.39 7.37 -10.89
CA HIS A 132 -16.70 6.85 -10.42
C HIS A 132 -16.52 5.73 -9.39
N ALA A 133 -17.19 5.84 -8.25
CA ALA A 133 -17.36 4.74 -7.30
C ALA A 133 -18.27 3.63 -7.85
N GLY A 134 -17.86 2.37 -7.65
CA GLY A 134 -18.50 1.18 -8.19
C GLY A 134 -19.58 0.52 -7.34
N PRO A 135 -20.38 -0.39 -7.94
CA PRO A 135 -21.49 -1.04 -7.25
C PRO A 135 -21.01 -1.84 -6.05
N VAL A 136 -21.87 -1.95 -5.04
CA VAL A 136 -21.62 -2.75 -3.83
C VAL A 136 -21.63 -4.25 -4.21
N PRO A 137 -20.58 -5.02 -3.89
CA PRO A 137 -20.56 -6.46 -4.14
C PRO A 137 -21.60 -7.22 -3.30
N ASP A 138 -22.13 -8.32 -3.84
CA ASP A 138 -22.88 -9.32 -3.05
C ASP A 138 -21.91 -10.12 -2.15
N ALA A 139 -22.27 -10.25 -0.86
CA ALA A 139 -21.50 -10.97 0.15
C ALA A 139 -21.73 -12.49 0.10
N ALA A 140 -20.67 -13.29 0.01
CA ALA A 140 -20.69 -14.75 0.16
C ALA A 140 -19.58 -15.30 1.09
N ARG A 141 -20.03 -15.87 2.20
CA ARG A 141 -19.22 -16.26 3.36
C ARG A 141 -18.13 -17.31 3.06
N SER A 142 -16.89 -16.99 3.44
CA SER A 142 -15.79 -17.94 3.69
C SER A 142 -15.08 -17.61 5.02
N ARG A 143 -14.01 -18.33 5.42
CA ARG A 143 -13.33 -18.18 6.72
C ARG A 143 -11.84 -17.86 6.57
N SER A 144 -11.37 -16.79 7.22
CA SER A 144 -9.97 -16.63 7.66
C SER A 144 -9.91 -15.72 8.91
N LYS A 145 -8.72 -15.46 9.45
CA LYS A 145 -8.47 -14.66 10.65
C LYS A 145 -8.82 -13.19 10.36
N THR A 146 -10.05 -12.84 10.66
CA THR A 146 -10.62 -11.53 10.38
C THR A 146 -10.54 -10.64 11.63
N PRO A 147 -10.33 -9.31 11.50
CA PRO A 147 -10.52 -8.36 12.58
C PRO A 147 -11.83 -8.62 13.32
N THR A 148 -11.85 -8.40 14.64
CA THR A 148 -13.01 -8.75 15.48
C THR A 148 -14.31 -8.16 14.91
N GLY A 149 -15.24 -9.04 14.50
CA GLY A 149 -16.54 -8.65 13.95
C GLY A 149 -16.64 -8.69 12.42
N SER A 150 -15.54 -8.89 11.70
CA SER A 150 -15.51 -9.06 10.24
C SER A 150 -15.50 -10.54 9.84
N ASN A 151 -15.91 -10.84 8.61
CA ASN A 151 -15.94 -12.17 8.01
C ASN A 151 -15.10 -12.22 6.71
N ALA A 152 -15.02 -13.34 5.98
CA ALA A 152 -14.17 -13.36 4.77
C ALA A 152 -14.73 -12.53 3.60
N ASP A 153 -15.99 -12.13 3.64
CA ASP A 153 -16.50 -11.13 2.71
C ASP A 153 -15.92 -9.73 2.95
N ASP A 154 -15.42 -9.54 4.17
CA ASP A 154 -15.02 -8.27 4.71
C ASP A 154 -13.49 -8.12 4.56
N THR A 155 -13.04 -7.69 3.38
CA THR A 155 -11.60 -7.52 3.06
C THR A 155 -11.10 -6.10 3.27
N SER A 156 -11.97 -5.08 3.31
CA SER A 156 -11.58 -3.66 3.33
C SER A 156 -12.61 -2.74 4.00
N GLU A 157 -13.02 -3.06 5.22
CA GLU A 157 -14.09 -2.35 5.95
C GLU A 157 -13.59 -1.05 6.57
N PHE A 158 -12.35 -1.07 7.05
CA PHE A 158 -11.74 0.07 7.71
C PHE A 158 -10.30 0.23 7.27
N MET A 159 -9.91 1.44 6.86
CA MET A 159 -8.51 1.74 6.52
C MET A 159 -7.70 2.03 7.79
N ILE A 160 -7.54 1.01 8.65
CA ILE A 160 -6.79 1.08 9.91
C ILE A 160 -5.96 -0.20 10.10
N GLY A 161 -4.91 -0.14 10.91
CA GLY A 161 -4.05 -1.30 11.16
C GLY A 161 -3.18 -1.61 9.95
N SER A 162 -3.08 -2.87 9.58
CA SER A 162 -2.24 -3.35 8.47
C SER A 162 -3.08 -3.71 7.25
N VAL A 163 -2.71 -3.19 6.08
CA VAL A 163 -3.43 -3.42 4.83
C VAL A 163 -2.47 -4.01 3.79
N THR A 164 -2.81 -5.18 3.23
CA THR A 164 -2.10 -5.69 2.04
C THR A 164 -2.63 -5.00 0.79
N ILE A 165 -1.74 -4.42 -0.01
CA ILE A 165 -2.03 -3.90 -1.35
C ILE A 165 -1.47 -4.91 -2.36
N ALA A 166 -2.35 -5.59 -3.08
CA ALA A 166 -1.97 -6.59 -4.08
C ALA A 166 -2.04 -5.99 -5.49
N LEU A 167 -0.87 -5.76 -6.11
CA LEU A 167 -0.79 -5.19 -7.45
C LEU A 167 -0.83 -6.30 -8.52
N LEU A 168 -1.83 -6.21 -9.40
CA LEU A 168 -2.04 -7.13 -10.53
C LEU A 168 -1.87 -6.38 -11.85
N LEU A 169 -0.95 -6.87 -12.70
CA LEU A 169 -0.65 -6.27 -14.00
C LEU A 169 -0.98 -7.28 -15.12
N PRO A 170 -2.17 -7.20 -15.74
CA PRO A 170 -2.50 -8.02 -16.90
C PRO A 170 -1.58 -7.74 -18.09
N GLU A 171 -1.17 -8.78 -18.78
CA GLU A 171 -0.41 -8.75 -20.04
C GLU A 171 -1.18 -9.52 -21.12
N SER A 172 -1.52 -8.83 -22.21
CA SER A 172 -2.29 -9.44 -23.31
C SER A 172 -1.43 -10.42 -24.10
N ASP A 173 -1.90 -11.66 -24.27
CA ASP A 173 -1.21 -12.68 -25.09
C ASP A 173 -1.69 -12.74 -26.55
N GLY A 174 -2.67 -11.91 -26.92
CA GLY A 174 -3.23 -11.88 -28.27
C GLY A 174 -4.26 -12.97 -28.58
N GLY A 175 -4.69 -13.76 -27.59
CA GLY A 175 -5.52 -14.95 -27.77
C GLY A 175 -6.97 -14.66 -28.21
N ILE A 176 -7.58 -13.58 -27.72
CA ILE A 176 -8.93 -13.13 -28.09
C ILE A 176 -8.89 -11.74 -28.72
N ASP A 177 -8.32 -10.76 -28.03
CA ASP A 177 -8.08 -9.44 -28.62
C ASP A 177 -6.67 -9.38 -29.21
N ALA A 178 -6.46 -8.51 -30.21
CA ALA A 178 -5.11 -8.24 -30.67
C ALA A 178 -4.32 -7.54 -29.56
N SER A 179 -3.17 -8.10 -29.18
CA SER A 179 -2.25 -7.44 -28.25
C SER A 179 -1.68 -6.17 -28.91
N SER A 180 -1.77 -5.07 -28.16
CA SER A 180 -1.39 -3.73 -28.57
C SER A 180 -0.58 -2.99 -27.50
N GLU A 181 -0.60 -3.48 -26.26
CA GLU A 181 0.08 -2.90 -25.11
C GLU A 181 0.97 -3.94 -24.42
N ASP A 182 2.29 -3.71 -24.41
CA ASP A 182 3.26 -4.57 -23.73
C ASP A 182 3.88 -3.86 -22.52
N TRP A 183 3.93 -4.54 -21.36
CA TRP A 183 4.61 -4.00 -20.18
C TRP A 183 6.13 -3.97 -20.37
N ALA A 184 6.71 -2.77 -20.29
CA ALA A 184 8.15 -2.62 -20.15
C ALA A 184 8.57 -2.64 -18.67
N PRO A 185 9.77 -3.14 -18.30
CA PRO A 185 10.24 -3.18 -16.91
C PRO A 185 10.20 -1.83 -16.18
N TRP A 186 10.51 -0.73 -16.87
CA TRP A 186 10.47 0.61 -16.29
C TRP A 186 9.03 1.09 -16.01
N MET A 187 8.04 0.58 -16.75
CA MET A 187 6.64 0.88 -16.52
C MET A 187 6.14 0.17 -15.27
N VAL A 188 6.49 -1.11 -15.10
CA VAL A 188 6.18 -1.88 -13.89
C VAL A 188 6.79 -1.20 -12.66
N ASP A 189 8.08 -0.88 -12.71
CA ASP A 189 8.78 -0.11 -11.66
C ASP A 189 8.04 1.22 -11.37
N SER A 190 7.55 1.92 -12.40
CA SER A 190 6.79 3.16 -12.23
C SER A 190 5.45 2.93 -11.53
N VAL A 191 4.66 1.93 -11.96
CA VAL A 191 3.35 1.61 -11.38
C VAL A 191 3.50 1.22 -9.92
N VAL A 192 4.35 0.25 -9.62
CA VAL A 192 4.64 -0.19 -8.24
C VAL A 192 4.92 1.01 -7.36
N ALA A 193 5.76 1.91 -7.84
CA ALA A 193 6.20 3.03 -7.06
C ALA A 193 5.14 4.15 -6.94
N ARG A 194 4.19 4.27 -7.89
CA ARG A 194 3.03 5.19 -7.77
C ARG A 194 1.94 4.64 -6.89
N VAL A 195 1.69 3.34 -6.96
CA VAL A 195 0.76 2.63 -6.07
C VAL A 195 1.22 2.78 -4.61
N GLN A 196 2.51 2.57 -4.35
CA GLN A 196 3.10 2.79 -3.03
C GLN A 196 2.94 4.22 -2.53
N GLN A 197 3.17 5.23 -3.38
CA GLN A 197 2.98 6.63 -3.00
C GLN A 197 1.52 6.95 -2.68
N GLY A 198 0.58 6.48 -3.51
CA GLY A 198 -0.85 6.74 -3.31
C GLY A 198 -1.35 6.11 -2.01
N ALA A 199 -0.99 4.86 -1.74
CA ALA A 199 -1.30 4.22 -0.47
C ALA A 199 -0.63 4.94 0.71
N SER A 200 0.68 5.17 0.66
CA SER A 200 1.43 5.79 1.76
C SER A 200 1.04 7.24 2.07
N TRP A 201 0.35 7.93 1.15
CA TRP A 201 -0.23 9.25 1.44
C TRP A 201 -1.21 9.19 2.62
N TRP A 202 -2.00 8.10 2.73
CA TRP A 202 -2.96 7.89 3.81
C TRP A 202 -2.32 7.77 5.19
N GLN A 203 -1.08 7.27 5.28
CA GLN A 203 -0.34 7.12 6.55
C GLN A 203 0.02 8.46 7.20
N ASN A 204 0.01 9.54 6.41
CA ASN A 204 0.30 10.89 6.89
C ASN A 204 -0.97 11.70 7.18
N GLN A 205 -2.16 11.12 6.96
CA GLN A 205 -3.42 11.77 7.26
C GLN A 205 -3.75 11.61 8.76
N PRO A 206 -4.44 12.59 9.37
CA PRO A 206 -4.81 12.54 10.79
C PRO A 206 -6.02 11.61 11.02
N LEU A 207 -5.94 10.37 10.52
CA LEU A 207 -7.04 9.40 10.54
C LEU A 207 -7.22 8.68 11.89
N GLY A 208 -6.30 8.85 12.84
CA GLY A 208 -6.41 8.23 14.15
C GLY A 208 -6.33 6.70 14.08
N GLY A 209 -5.17 6.17 13.69
CA GLY A 209 -4.88 4.74 13.67
C GLY A 209 -3.45 4.49 13.21
N ASP A 210 -2.82 3.41 13.71
CA ASP A 210 -1.51 2.95 13.24
C ASP A 210 -1.69 2.27 11.87
N LEU A 211 -1.66 3.05 10.78
CA LEU A 211 -1.84 2.55 9.42
C LEU A 211 -0.49 2.12 8.80
N SER A 212 -0.41 0.86 8.38
CA SER A 212 0.74 0.29 7.67
C SER A 212 0.28 -0.46 6.42
N PHE A 213 1.15 -0.47 5.40
CA PHE A 213 0.88 -1.17 4.15
C PHE A 213 1.89 -2.28 3.89
N VAL A 214 1.43 -3.44 3.45
CA VAL A 214 2.25 -4.51 2.91
C VAL A 214 2.03 -4.55 1.40
N PHE A 215 3.07 -4.35 0.62
CA PHE A 215 2.98 -4.30 -0.85
C PHE A 215 3.33 -5.65 -1.44
N HIS A 216 2.35 -6.29 -2.07
CA HIS A 216 2.50 -7.51 -2.85
C HIS A 216 2.35 -7.17 -4.33
N THR A 217 3.20 -7.75 -5.18
CA THR A 217 3.13 -7.56 -6.63
C THR A 217 3.27 -8.91 -7.29
N GLU A 218 2.23 -9.32 -8.00
CA GLU A 218 2.29 -10.53 -8.80
C GLU A 218 3.21 -10.32 -10.01
N PRO A 219 3.84 -11.39 -10.53
CA PRO A 219 4.35 -11.39 -11.90
C PRO A 219 3.26 -10.94 -12.89
N LEU A 220 3.67 -10.49 -14.08
CA LEU A 220 2.72 -10.16 -15.15
C LEU A 220 1.77 -11.34 -15.38
N ILE A 221 0.47 -11.04 -15.35
CA ILE A 221 -0.57 -12.07 -15.40
C ILE A 221 -1.06 -12.17 -16.84
N PRO A 222 -0.84 -13.32 -17.52
CA PRO A 222 -1.28 -13.47 -18.90
C PRO A 222 -2.81 -13.41 -18.99
N THR A 223 -3.32 -12.74 -20.02
CA THR A 223 -4.75 -12.70 -20.34
C THR A 223 -4.96 -12.73 -21.85
N PRO A 224 -6.01 -13.40 -22.36
CA PRO A 224 -6.32 -13.39 -23.79
C PRO A 224 -6.91 -12.08 -24.28
N TYR A 225 -7.26 -11.17 -23.37
CA TYR A 225 -7.87 -9.89 -23.67
C TYR A 225 -6.83 -8.77 -23.72
N GLU A 226 -7.13 -7.68 -24.42
CA GLU A 226 -6.39 -6.42 -24.35
C GLU A 226 -7.20 -5.46 -23.47
N PRO A 227 -6.90 -5.36 -22.16
CA PRO A 227 -7.81 -4.77 -21.19
C PRO A 227 -8.27 -3.35 -21.53
N ILE A 228 -7.38 -2.51 -22.06
CA ILE A 228 -7.69 -1.11 -22.38
C ILE A 228 -8.75 -0.97 -23.49
N THR A 229 -8.81 -1.94 -24.40
CA THR A 229 -9.81 -1.94 -25.50
C THR A 229 -11.20 -2.36 -25.04
N ARG A 230 -11.35 -2.83 -23.80
CA ARG A 230 -12.62 -3.28 -23.24
C ARG A 230 -13.32 -2.18 -22.46
N ASN A 231 -14.65 -2.31 -22.39
CA ASN A 231 -15.47 -1.42 -21.59
C ASN A 231 -15.19 -1.66 -20.11
N ALA A 232 -14.88 -0.59 -19.39
CA ALA A 232 -14.86 -0.58 -17.93
C ALA A 232 -16.20 -0.12 -17.38
N PHE A 233 -16.64 -0.69 -16.27
CA PHE A 233 -17.70 -0.10 -15.44
C PHE A 233 -19.04 0.06 -16.17
N THR A 234 -19.59 -1.03 -16.71
CA THR A 234 -20.90 -1.02 -17.39
C THR A 234 -21.86 -2.05 -16.80
N SER A 235 -23.17 -1.82 -16.94
CA SER A 235 -24.23 -2.69 -16.43
C SER A 235 -24.26 -4.11 -17.02
N ALA A 236 -23.35 -4.44 -17.94
CA ALA A 236 -23.13 -5.78 -18.48
C ALA A 236 -21.75 -6.40 -18.10
N SER A 237 -21.03 -5.82 -17.14
CA SER A 237 -19.81 -6.37 -16.51
C SER A 237 -18.70 -6.77 -17.49
N LEU A 238 -18.45 -5.98 -18.53
CA LEU A 238 -17.44 -6.32 -19.54
C LEU A 238 -16.00 -6.31 -18.99
N GLU A 239 -15.72 -5.60 -17.90
CA GLU A 239 -14.42 -5.70 -17.22
C GLU A 239 -14.20 -7.08 -16.59
N THR A 240 -15.28 -7.72 -16.11
CA THR A 240 -15.20 -9.06 -15.50
C THR A 240 -14.76 -10.14 -16.47
N LEU A 241 -14.89 -9.89 -17.79
CA LEU A 241 -14.39 -10.80 -18.82
C LEU A 241 -12.89 -11.07 -18.67
N TRP A 242 -12.12 -10.03 -18.34
CA TRP A 242 -10.67 -10.16 -18.20
C TRP A 242 -10.24 -10.20 -16.75
N THR A 243 -10.91 -9.50 -15.81
CA THR A 243 -10.52 -9.55 -14.39
C THR A 243 -10.81 -10.90 -13.72
N ALA A 244 -11.86 -11.63 -14.13
CA ALA A 244 -12.08 -13.01 -13.67
C ALA A 244 -10.90 -13.92 -14.04
N GLY A 245 -10.46 -13.85 -15.30
CA GLY A 245 -9.35 -14.65 -15.80
C GLY A 245 -8.03 -14.39 -15.08
N LEU A 246 -7.83 -13.19 -14.50
CA LEU A 246 -6.65 -12.92 -13.68
C LEU A 246 -6.68 -13.74 -12.39
N PHE A 247 -7.80 -13.74 -11.66
CA PHE A 247 -7.93 -14.51 -10.43
C PHE A 247 -7.92 -16.02 -10.71
N ASP A 248 -8.53 -16.47 -11.80
CA ASP A 248 -8.45 -17.87 -12.26
C ASP A 248 -7.00 -18.29 -12.49
N THR A 249 -6.20 -17.44 -13.14
CA THR A 249 -4.76 -17.68 -13.39
C THR A 249 -3.97 -17.80 -12.09
N LEU A 250 -4.37 -17.07 -11.05
CA LEU A 250 -3.80 -17.15 -9.71
C LEU A 250 -4.34 -18.34 -8.88
N GLY A 251 -5.28 -19.12 -9.43
CA GLY A 251 -5.85 -20.31 -8.79
C GLY A 251 -7.12 -20.06 -7.97
N TYR A 252 -7.76 -18.91 -8.12
CA TYR A 252 -9.01 -18.55 -7.43
C TYR A 252 -10.15 -18.48 -8.44
N ASP A 253 -10.73 -19.64 -8.76
CA ASP A 253 -11.74 -19.82 -9.83
C ASP A 253 -13.16 -20.09 -9.27
N THR A 254 -13.38 -19.80 -7.99
CA THR A 254 -14.64 -20.10 -7.30
C THR A 254 -15.58 -18.90 -7.24
N GLY A 255 -16.80 -19.09 -7.77
CA GLY A 255 -17.87 -18.10 -7.67
C GLY A 255 -17.82 -17.06 -8.79
N ASN A 256 -18.14 -15.81 -8.47
CA ASN A 256 -17.99 -14.69 -9.40
C ASN A 256 -16.64 -13.98 -9.14
N THR A 257 -16.24 -13.07 -10.03
CA THR A 257 -14.97 -12.33 -9.91
C THR A 257 -14.73 -11.69 -8.54
N PHE A 258 -15.79 -11.19 -7.89
CA PHE A 258 -15.69 -10.59 -6.56
C PHE A 258 -15.36 -11.64 -5.50
N GLN A 259 -16.00 -12.82 -5.58
CA GLN A 259 -15.69 -13.92 -4.69
C GLN A 259 -14.25 -14.41 -4.88
N SER A 260 -13.83 -14.66 -6.12
CA SER A 260 -12.46 -15.02 -6.46
C SER A 260 -11.45 -13.99 -5.93
N GLY A 261 -11.73 -12.70 -6.12
CA GLY A 261 -10.90 -11.62 -5.60
C GLY A 261 -10.82 -11.61 -4.08
N ARG A 262 -11.93 -11.84 -3.37
CA ARG A 262 -11.93 -11.95 -1.90
C ARG A 262 -11.19 -13.18 -1.42
N ASP A 263 -11.35 -14.32 -2.07
CA ASP A 263 -10.64 -15.55 -1.70
C ASP A 263 -9.12 -15.35 -1.83
N TYR A 264 -8.66 -14.72 -2.91
CA TYR A 264 -7.27 -14.30 -3.10
C TYR A 264 -6.79 -13.36 -1.98
N LEU A 265 -7.54 -12.30 -1.69
CA LEU A 265 -7.14 -11.31 -0.69
C LEU A 265 -7.14 -11.86 0.74
N ASN A 266 -8.04 -12.79 1.07
CA ASN A 266 -8.03 -13.47 2.37
C ASN A 266 -6.84 -14.41 2.54
N ASP A 267 -6.39 -15.03 1.46
CA ASP A 267 -5.16 -15.83 1.48
C ASP A 267 -3.93 -14.94 1.71
N LEU A 268 -3.88 -13.77 1.07
CA LEU A 268 -2.82 -12.78 1.33
C LEU A 268 -2.86 -12.21 2.76
N ARG A 269 -4.06 -11.91 3.31
CA ARG A 269 -4.20 -11.50 4.73
C ARG A 269 -3.62 -12.54 5.66
N THR A 270 -3.90 -13.81 5.39
CA THR A 270 -3.38 -14.94 6.19
C THR A 270 -1.88 -15.07 6.03
N THR A 271 -1.38 -14.97 4.80
CA THR A 271 0.04 -15.10 4.45
C THR A 271 0.87 -13.98 5.07
N TYR A 272 0.37 -12.75 5.05
CA TYR A 272 1.12 -11.58 5.53
C TYR A 272 0.73 -11.09 6.92
N ASP A 273 -0.20 -11.78 7.58
CA ASP A 273 -0.76 -11.42 8.89
C ASP A 273 -1.29 -9.97 8.92
N THR A 274 -2.02 -9.57 7.86
CA THR A 274 -2.61 -8.23 7.75
C THR A 274 -4.10 -8.20 8.10
N ASP A 275 -4.55 -7.06 8.63
CA ASP A 275 -5.94 -6.84 9.03
C ASP A 275 -6.87 -6.78 7.81
N TRP A 276 -6.45 -6.12 6.73
CA TRP A 276 -7.24 -5.89 5.52
C TRP A 276 -6.41 -6.19 4.27
N ALA A 277 -7.08 -6.30 3.12
CA ALA A 277 -6.41 -6.40 1.84
C ALA A 277 -7.29 -5.87 0.69
N VAL A 278 -6.66 -5.22 -0.29
CA VAL A 278 -7.30 -4.70 -1.50
C VAL A 278 -6.43 -5.02 -2.72
N ALA A 279 -7.04 -5.43 -3.82
CA ALA A 279 -6.31 -5.59 -5.09
C ALA A 279 -6.34 -4.30 -5.93
N VAL A 280 -5.21 -3.98 -6.54
CA VAL A 280 -5.04 -2.88 -7.48
C VAL A 280 -4.73 -3.48 -8.83
N ILE A 281 -5.62 -3.27 -9.80
CA ILE A 281 -5.46 -3.80 -11.15
C ILE A 281 -5.12 -2.65 -12.08
N VAL A 282 -3.99 -2.73 -12.78
CA VAL A 282 -3.58 -1.65 -13.71
C VAL A 282 -3.55 -2.18 -15.13
N ALA A 283 -4.45 -1.68 -15.98
CA ALA A 283 -4.42 -1.95 -17.42
C ALA A 283 -3.33 -1.10 -18.10
N ASN A 284 -2.52 -1.70 -18.96
CA ASN A 284 -1.59 -0.95 -19.78
C ASN A 284 -2.37 -0.13 -20.83
N SER A 285 -2.02 1.14 -20.99
CA SER A 285 -2.70 2.11 -21.87
C SER A 285 -1.72 3.02 -22.58
N LYS A 286 -0.44 2.62 -22.69
CA LYS A 286 0.64 3.49 -23.16
C LYS A 286 0.46 3.93 -24.62
N ASN A 287 -0.07 3.06 -25.46
CA ASN A 287 -0.32 3.32 -26.88
C ASN A 287 -1.76 3.74 -27.15
N ASP A 288 -2.62 3.74 -26.12
CA ASP A 288 -3.97 4.29 -26.20
C ASP A 288 -3.93 5.82 -26.36
N ALA A 289 -4.85 6.35 -27.16
CA ALA A 289 -4.79 7.75 -27.60
C ALA A 289 -5.29 8.74 -26.54
N ASP A 290 -6.21 8.31 -25.67
CA ASP A 290 -6.79 9.16 -24.63
C ASP A 290 -6.59 8.61 -23.21
N GLY A 291 -5.99 7.43 -23.10
CA GLY A 291 -5.61 6.77 -21.86
C GLY A 291 -6.80 6.26 -21.08
N ARG A 292 -7.90 5.96 -21.76
CA ARG A 292 -9.17 5.56 -21.14
C ARG A 292 -9.63 4.22 -21.70
N PHE A 293 -10.35 3.48 -20.86
CA PHE A 293 -11.13 2.35 -21.34
C PHE A 293 -12.17 2.81 -22.36
N ALA A 294 -12.72 1.88 -23.14
CA ALA A 294 -13.71 2.18 -24.18
C ALA A 294 -14.99 2.89 -23.68
N THR A 295 -15.19 2.97 -22.36
CA THR A 295 -16.29 3.70 -21.68
C THR A 295 -15.89 5.10 -21.20
N PHE A 296 -14.70 5.57 -21.55
CA PHE A 296 -14.08 6.83 -21.12
C PHE A 296 -13.70 6.92 -19.63
N ASN A 297 -13.81 5.82 -18.87
CA ASN A 297 -13.25 5.72 -17.53
C ASN A 297 -11.75 5.41 -17.60
N TYR A 298 -10.98 5.86 -16.61
CA TYR A 298 -9.54 5.56 -16.50
C TYR A 298 -9.10 5.16 -15.10
N GLY A 299 -9.98 5.31 -14.11
CA GLY A 299 -9.89 4.85 -12.72
C GLY A 299 -11.30 4.58 -12.19
N PHE A 300 -11.45 3.50 -11.42
CA PHE A 300 -12.64 3.22 -10.61
C PHE A 300 -12.33 2.21 -9.51
N SER A 301 -13.12 2.22 -8.44
CA SER A 301 -13.03 1.25 -7.34
C SER A 301 -14.40 0.72 -7.00
N TYR A 302 -14.51 -0.57 -6.69
CA TYR A 302 -15.73 -1.08 -6.09
C TYR A 302 -15.84 -0.62 -4.64
N PHE A 303 -17.04 -0.21 -4.25
CA PHE A 303 -17.29 0.30 -2.90
C PHE A 303 -17.14 -0.83 -1.89
N GLY A 304 -16.17 -0.69 -0.98
CA GLY A 304 -15.80 -1.78 -0.06
C GLY A 304 -14.93 -2.87 -0.70
N GLY A 305 -14.31 -2.59 -1.84
CA GLY A 305 -13.46 -3.55 -2.54
C GLY A 305 -14.26 -4.61 -3.32
N PRO A 306 -13.66 -5.77 -3.63
CA PRO A 306 -12.33 -6.23 -3.22
C PRO A 306 -11.19 -5.61 -4.03
N TYR A 307 -11.48 -4.95 -5.15
CA TYR A 307 -10.45 -4.39 -6.01
C TYR A 307 -10.84 -3.04 -6.59
N LEU A 308 -9.81 -2.32 -7.03
CA LEU A 308 -9.90 -1.13 -7.86
C LEU A 308 -9.15 -1.36 -9.16
N VAL A 309 -9.53 -0.62 -10.19
CA VAL A 309 -8.97 -0.72 -11.53
C VAL A 309 -8.57 0.67 -12.00
N MET A 310 -7.40 0.80 -12.58
CA MET A 310 -6.98 2.03 -13.26
C MET A 310 -6.18 1.70 -14.52
N THR A 311 -6.00 2.70 -15.37
CA THR A 311 -5.11 2.63 -16.55
C THR A 311 -3.72 3.13 -16.19
N TRP A 312 -2.70 2.77 -16.98
CA TRP A 312 -1.32 3.15 -16.71
C TRP A 312 -1.10 4.67 -16.80
N ASP A 313 -1.68 5.32 -17.80
CA ASP A 313 -1.55 6.76 -18.00
C ASP A 313 -2.69 7.57 -17.37
N ASN A 314 -3.77 6.95 -16.87
CA ASN A 314 -4.88 7.65 -16.19
C ASN A 314 -5.50 8.76 -17.05
N GLY A 315 -5.60 8.53 -18.36
CA GLY A 315 -6.09 9.49 -19.33
C GLY A 315 -5.52 10.91 -19.17
N PRO A 316 -6.36 11.94 -18.95
CA PRO A 316 -5.91 13.33 -18.88
C PRO A 316 -5.01 13.63 -17.68
N VAL A 317 -5.06 12.81 -16.63
CA VAL A 317 -4.26 12.98 -15.41
C VAL A 317 -2.78 12.64 -15.67
N GLY A 318 -2.52 11.74 -16.61
CA GLY A 318 -1.19 11.30 -16.98
C GLY A 318 -0.56 10.32 -15.97
N PRO A 319 0.49 9.58 -16.39
CA PRO A 319 1.14 8.57 -15.55
C PRO A 319 1.81 9.17 -14.30
N THR A 320 2.07 10.49 -14.29
CA THR A 320 2.58 11.19 -13.11
C THR A 320 1.51 11.46 -12.05
N GLY A 321 0.23 11.46 -12.41
CA GLY A 321 -0.87 11.66 -11.46
C GLY A 321 -1.46 10.36 -10.91
N MET A 322 -1.00 9.18 -11.35
CA MET A 322 -1.43 7.87 -10.83
C MET A 322 -1.39 7.76 -9.30
N LYS A 323 -0.43 8.40 -8.63
CA LYS A 323 -0.38 8.40 -7.14
C LYS A 323 -1.64 9.02 -6.53
N ALA A 324 -2.22 9.99 -7.21
CA ALA A 324 -3.38 10.75 -6.80
C ALA A 324 -4.65 9.92 -7.04
N VAL A 325 -4.80 9.38 -8.26
CA VAL A 325 -5.87 8.43 -8.63
C VAL A 325 -5.86 7.23 -7.69
N MET A 326 -4.70 6.61 -7.47
CA MET A 326 -4.56 5.50 -6.52
C MET A 326 -5.05 5.87 -5.12
N ALA A 327 -4.68 7.04 -4.59
CA ALA A 327 -5.09 7.43 -3.24
C ALA A 327 -6.61 7.65 -3.16
N HIS A 328 -7.20 8.24 -4.20
CA HIS A 328 -8.64 8.47 -4.33
C HIS A 328 -9.41 7.13 -4.42
N GLU A 329 -9.05 6.29 -5.38
CA GLU A 329 -9.71 5.00 -5.59
C GLU A 329 -9.55 4.04 -4.42
N LEU A 330 -8.40 4.08 -3.74
CA LEU A 330 -8.20 3.31 -2.53
C LEU A 330 -9.19 3.73 -1.43
N ALA A 331 -9.59 5.00 -1.36
CA ALA A 331 -10.58 5.46 -0.38
C ALA A 331 -11.94 4.79 -0.59
N HIS A 332 -12.38 4.64 -1.84
CA HIS A 332 -13.63 3.96 -2.21
C HIS A 332 -13.61 2.47 -1.86
N SER A 333 -12.46 1.81 -2.01
CA SER A 333 -12.28 0.44 -1.53
C SER A 333 -12.52 0.30 -0.02
N PHE A 334 -12.43 1.40 0.74
CA PHE A 334 -12.75 1.50 2.17
C PHE A 334 -13.97 2.36 2.47
N TYR A 335 -14.98 2.32 1.60
CA TYR A 335 -16.30 2.93 1.81
C TYR A 335 -16.32 4.47 1.89
N ALA A 336 -15.23 5.17 1.51
CA ALA A 336 -15.30 6.62 1.36
C ALA A 336 -16.25 6.96 0.20
N LEU A 337 -17.10 7.97 0.39
CA LEU A 337 -17.99 8.44 -0.66
C LEU A 337 -17.24 9.26 -1.71
N ASP A 338 -17.75 9.23 -2.92
CA ASP A 338 -17.28 10.05 -4.04
C ASP A 338 -17.54 11.54 -3.78
N GLU A 339 -16.59 12.38 -4.20
CA GLU A 339 -16.63 13.84 -4.08
C GLU A 339 -17.60 14.49 -5.07
N TYR A 340 -18.02 13.76 -6.12
CA TYR A 340 -18.92 14.29 -7.14
C TYR A 340 -20.40 14.12 -6.78
N ASN A 341 -21.16 15.19 -6.99
CA ASN A 341 -22.61 15.21 -6.84
C ASN A 341 -23.27 14.30 -7.89
N GLY A 342 -23.44 13.02 -7.54
CA GLY A 342 -23.88 11.95 -8.43
C GLY A 342 -23.40 10.55 -8.03
N GLY A 343 -22.38 10.43 -7.17
CA GLY A 343 -21.75 9.17 -6.72
C GLY A 343 -22.56 8.30 -5.75
N GLY A 344 -23.89 8.46 -5.70
CA GLY A 344 -24.78 7.43 -5.14
C GLY A 344 -25.01 7.39 -3.62
N ALA A 345 -24.43 8.28 -2.81
CA ALA A 345 -24.99 8.56 -1.47
C ALA A 345 -24.59 9.96 -0.98
N SER A 346 -25.57 10.69 -0.46
CA SER A 346 -25.30 11.87 0.37
C SER A 346 -24.88 11.42 1.77
N CYS A 347 -24.03 12.20 2.47
CA CYS A 347 -23.65 11.92 3.87
C CYS A 347 -24.85 11.77 4.84
N SER A 348 -26.08 12.06 4.41
CA SER A 348 -27.32 11.86 5.15
C SER A 348 -27.93 10.45 5.05
N GLU A 349 -27.37 9.53 4.27
CA GLU A 349 -27.99 8.22 3.98
C GLU A 349 -27.37 7.02 4.74
N LEU A 350 -26.37 7.23 5.60
CA LEU A 350 -25.72 6.18 6.40
C LEU A 350 -26.01 6.28 7.91
N ALA A 351 -27.26 6.55 8.30
CA ALA A 351 -27.72 6.54 9.70
C ALA A 351 -28.46 5.25 10.06
#